data_AF-A0A4Y7S6P0-F1
#
_entry.id   AF-A0A4Y7S6P0-F1
#
_cell.length_a   1.000
_cell.length_b   1.000
_cell.length_c   1.000
_cell.angle_alpha   90.00
_cell.angle_beta   90.00
_cell.angle_gamma   90.00
#
_symmetry.space_group_name_H-M   'P 1'
#
loop_
_entity.id
_entity.type
_entity.pdbx_description
1 polymer ?
#
loop_
_entity_poly.entity_id
_entity_poly.type
_entity_poly.pdbx_seq_one_letter_code
_entity_poly.pdbx_strand_id
1 'polypeptide(L)'
;MIRGVLEDHYERLKSMEQSYKEKLASMPKGNIRFKNIRGRMYPYLDYRKDGKMVSKYLNKLSEEELNELQFKLEQHKKLMKNLREVKRDCRILEKALKHK
;
A
#
# COMPACT_ATOMS: atom_id res chain seq x y z
N MET A 1 23.44 -18.36 -20.93
CA MET A 1 22.57 -17.28 -21.44
C MET A 1 21.26 -17.13 -20.67
N ILE A 2 20.46 -18.19 -20.46
CA ILE A 2 19.14 -18.07 -19.80
C ILE A 2 19.24 -17.66 -18.31
N ARG A 3 20.24 -18.16 -17.57
CA ARG A 3 20.41 -17.85 -16.14
C ARG A 3 20.67 -16.36 -15.86
N GLY A 4 21.61 -15.73 -16.59
CA GLY A 4 21.91 -14.32 -16.40
C GLY A 4 20.71 -13.40 -16.68
N VAL A 5 19.87 -13.74 -17.66
CA VAL A 5 18.62 -13.01 -17.93
C VAL A 5 17.63 -13.13 -16.76
N LEU A 6 17.55 -14.31 -16.12
CA LEU A 6 16.70 -14.52 -14.93
C LEU A 6 17.24 -13.79 -13.70
N GLU A 7 18.56 -13.75 -13.51
CA GLU A 7 19.22 -12.99 -12.44
C GLU A 7 18.99 -11.48 -12.61
N ASP A 8 19.20 -10.93 -13.80
CA ASP A 8 18.92 -9.52 -14.11
C ASP A 8 17.44 -9.16 -13.87
N HIS A 9 16.53 -10.05 -14.25
CA HIS A 9 15.10 -9.84 -14.03
C HIS A 9 14.75 -9.88 -12.53
N TYR A 10 15.36 -10.79 -11.77
CA TYR A 10 15.20 -10.86 -10.33
C TYR A 10 15.68 -9.58 -9.62
N GLU A 11 16.86 -9.07 -9.98
CA GLU A 11 17.40 -7.84 -9.42
C GLU A 11 16.53 -6.61 -9.74
N ARG A 12 15.99 -6.53 -10.96
CA ARG A 12 15.03 -5.47 -11.32
C ARG A 12 13.76 -5.53 -10.46
N LEU A 13 13.20 -6.72 -10.26
CA LEU A 13 12.02 -6.87 -9.40
C LEU A 13 12.32 -6.56 -7.93
N LYS A 14 13.53 -6.88 -7.44
CA LYS A 14 13.96 -6.51 -6.09
C LYS A 14 14.08 -5.01 -5.90
N SER A 15 14.66 -4.30 -6.88
CA SER A 15 14.71 -2.84 -6.88
C SER A 15 13.30 -2.23 -6.89
N MET A 16 12.39 -2.79 -7.71
CA MET A 16 11.00 -2.35 -7.74
C MET A 16 10.26 -2.62 -6.42
N GLU A 17 10.49 -3.79 -5.80
CA GLU A 17 9.96 -4.14 -4.48
C GLU A 17 10.37 -3.09 -3.43
N GLN A 18 11.64 -2.68 -3.45
CA GLN A 18 12.20 -1.70 -2.52
C GLN A 18 11.60 -0.31 -2.75
N SER A 19 11.55 0.16 -3.99
CA SER A 19 10.93 1.45 -4.34
C SER A 19 9.46 1.54 -3.90
N TYR A 20 8.70 0.45 -4.06
CA TYR A 20 7.32 0.40 -3.61
C TYR A 20 7.18 0.44 -2.09
N LYS A 21 8.07 -0.23 -1.35
CA LYS A 21 8.09 -0.16 0.13
C LYS A 21 8.36 1.26 0.61
N GLU A 22 9.32 1.95 0.02
CA GLU A 22 9.68 3.33 0.38
C GLU A 22 8.52 4.29 0.11
N LYS A 23 7.89 4.19 -1.07
CA LYS A 23 6.69 4.97 -1.39
C LYS A 23 5.53 4.70 -0.42
N LEU A 24 5.27 3.43 -0.08
CA LEU A 24 4.24 3.07 0.89
C LEU A 24 4.55 3.56 2.32
N ALA A 25 5.82 3.76 2.66
CA ALA A 25 6.20 4.26 3.97
C ALA A 25 5.84 5.74 4.16
N SER A 26 5.87 6.54 3.08
CA SER A 26 5.52 7.97 3.10
C SER A 26 4.05 8.26 2.82
N MET A 27 3.30 7.30 2.28
CA MET A 27 1.88 7.45 1.98
C MET A 27 0.97 7.25 3.21
N PRO A 28 -0.21 7.91 3.25
CA PRO A 28 -1.19 7.69 4.30
C PRO A 28 -1.73 6.26 4.25
N LYS A 29 -2.07 5.73 5.42
CA LYS A 29 -2.58 4.36 5.60
C LYS A 29 -3.99 4.41 6.15
N GLY A 30 -4.78 3.38 5.82
CA GLY A 30 -6.12 3.20 6.36
C GLY A 30 -7.24 3.45 5.36
N ASN A 31 -8.39 3.87 5.88
CA ASN A 31 -9.58 4.19 5.12
C ASN A 31 -10.39 5.29 5.80
N ILE A 32 -11.07 6.12 5.03
CA ILE A 32 -12.07 7.02 5.57
C ILE A 32 -13.35 6.23 5.83
N ARG A 33 -13.93 6.40 7.01
CA ARG A 33 -15.19 5.82 7.43
C ARG A 33 -16.11 6.95 7.90
N PHE A 34 -17.33 6.97 7.39
CA PHE A 34 -18.35 7.88 7.89
C PHE A 34 -19.17 7.23 8.99
N LYS A 35 -19.30 7.91 10.13
CA LYS A 35 -20.18 7.50 11.24
C LYS A 35 -21.43 8.35 11.22
N ASN A 36 -22.59 7.71 11.24
CA ASN A 36 -23.86 8.40 11.44
C ASN A 36 -24.09 8.60 12.95
N ILE A 37 -24.22 9.86 13.38
CA ILE A 37 -24.58 10.22 14.75
C ILE A 37 -25.74 11.20 14.67
N ARG A 38 -26.92 10.77 15.14
CA ARG A 38 -28.16 11.57 15.13
C ARG A 38 -28.50 12.14 13.74
N GLY A 39 -28.32 11.34 12.69
CA GLY A 39 -28.63 11.72 11.31
C GLY A 39 -27.53 12.51 10.59
N ARG A 40 -26.42 12.85 11.27
CA ARG A 40 -25.28 13.56 10.67
C ARG A 40 -24.12 12.61 10.42
N MET A 41 -23.46 12.75 9.28
CA MET A 41 -22.31 11.94 8.87
C MET A 41 -21.00 12.59 9.27
N TYR A 42 -20.15 11.86 9.98
CA TYR A 42 -18.88 12.35 10.48
C TYR A 42 -17.72 11.52 9.93
N PRO A 43 -16.73 12.13 9.26
CA PRO A 43 -15.60 11.40 8.68
C PRO A 43 -14.55 11.04 9.73
N TYR A 44 -14.11 9.79 9.72
CA TYR A 44 -13.03 9.25 10.55
C TYR A 44 -11.99 8.56 9.66
N LEU A 45 -10.71 8.70 9.99
CA LEU A 45 -9.64 7.87 9.43
C LEU A 45 -9.40 6.67 10.33
N ASP A 46 -9.71 5.49 9.82
CA ASP A 46 -9.44 4.22 10.49
C ASP A 46 -8.12 3.63 9.96
N TYR A 47 -7.17 3.36 10.85
CA TYR A 47 -5.87 2.78 10.49
C TYR A 47 -5.29 1.93 11.62
N ARG A 48 -4.41 1.00 11.28
CA ARG A 48 -3.68 0.21 12.28
C ARG A 48 -2.36 0.88 12.63
N LYS A 49 -2.11 1.05 13.93
CA LYS A 49 -0.84 1.48 14.50
C LYS A 49 -0.47 0.53 15.62
N ASP A 50 0.72 -0.05 15.56
CA ASP A 50 1.26 -0.97 16.59
C ASP A 50 0.29 -2.12 16.94
N GLY A 51 -0.31 -2.72 15.91
CA GLY A 51 -1.28 -3.82 16.05
C GLY A 51 -2.69 -3.41 16.45
N LYS A 52 -2.90 -2.18 16.92
CA LYS A 52 -4.20 -1.66 17.37
C LYS A 52 -4.91 -0.87 16.28
N MET A 53 -6.24 -0.95 16.26
CA MET A 53 -7.07 -0.09 15.41
C MET A 53 -7.17 1.31 16.04
N VAL A 54 -6.90 2.35 15.26
CA VAL A 54 -7.04 3.76 15.64
C VAL A 54 -8.07 4.41 14.72
N SER A 55 -9.04 5.11 15.31
CA SER A 55 -10.03 5.92 14.58
C SER A 55 -9.81 7.39 14.90
N LYS A 56 -9.30 8.15 13.93
CA LYS A 56 -9.05 9.60 14.08
C LYS A 56 -10.18 10.40 13.46
N TYR A 57 -10.80 11.30 14.21
CA TYR A 57 -11.84 12.19 13.69
C TYR A 57 -11.22 13.22 12.73
N LEU A 58 -11.83 13.42 11.55
CA LEU A 58 -11.35 14.30 10.48
C LEU A 58 -12.16 15.60 10.39
N ASN A 59 -12.55 16.15 11.54
CA ASN A 59 -13.49 17.28 11.62
C ASN A 59 -12.95 18.63 11.14
N LYS A 60 -11.64 18.73 10.94
CA LYS A 60 -10.97 19.94 10.47
C LYS A 60 -10.74 19.94 8.97
N LEU A 61 -11.02 18.82 8.28
CA LEU A 61 -10.81 18.72 6.84
C LEU A 61 -12.04 19.24 6.09
N SER A 62 -11.78 20.03 5.05
CA SER A 62 -12.80 20.36 4.06
C SER A 62 -13.19 19.14 3.23
N GLU A 63 -14.24 19.27 2.42
CA GLU A 63 -14.65 18.20 1.51
C GLU A 63 -13.58 17.91 0.45
N GLU A 64 -12.91 18.93 -0.06
CA GLU A 64 -11.78 18.80 -0.99
C GLU A 64 -10.62 18.04 -0.36
N GLU A 65 -10.24 18.40 0.87
CA GLU A 65 -9.15 17.73 1.60
C GLU A 65 -9.50 16.25 1.91
N LEU A 66 -10.76 15.95 2.21
CA LEU A 66 -11.24 14.57 2.38
C LEU A 66 -11.16 13.78 1.07
N ASN A 67 -11.52 14.40 -0.06
CA ASN A 67 -11.43 13.77 -1.38
C ASN A 67 -9.97 13.52 -1.78
N GLU A 68 -9.06 14.46 -1.52
CA GLU A 68 -7.63 14.26 -1.74
C GLU A 68 -7.06 13.14 -0.87
N LEU A 69 -7.45 13.09 0.41
CA LEU A 69 -7.04 12.03 1.31
C LEU A 69 -7.56 10.67 0.83
N GLN A 70 -8.84 10.60 0.44
CA GLN A 70 -9.43 9.39 -0.13
C GLN A 70 -8.67 8.92 -1.37
N PHE A 71 -8.33 9.84 -2.28
CA PHE A 71 -7.52 9.52 -3.45
C PHE A 71 -6.15 8.94 -3.07
N LYS A 72 -5.43 9.58 -2.14
CA LYS A 72 -4.12 9.09 -1.66
C LYS A 72 -4.22 7.70 -1.03
N LEU A 73 -5.28 7.42 -0.27
CA LEU A 73 -5.54 6.10 0.33
C LEU A 73 -5.83 5.02 -0.73
N GLU A 74 -6.59 5.35 -1.78
CA GLU A 74 -6.82 4.43 -2.90
C GLU A 74 -5.53 4.13 -3.67
N GLN A 75 -4.70 5.14 -3.91
CA GLN A 75 -3.39 4.95 -4.53
C GLN A 75 -2.47 4.08 -3.65
N HIS A 76 -2.52 4.24 -2.32
CA HIS A 76 -1.81 3.37 -1.39
C HIS A 76 -2.28 1.91 -1.52
N LYS A 77 -3.58 1.65 -1.61
CA LYS A 77 -4.13 0.28 -1.80
C LYS A 77 -3.68 -0.34 -3.12
N LYS A 78 -3.70 0.41 -4.21
CA LYS A 78 -3.21 -0.05 -5.53
C LYS A 78 -1.73 -0.40 -5.47
N LEU A 79 -0.91 0.46 -4.88
CA LEU A 79 0.52 0.20 -4.75
C LEU A 79 0.82 -1.01 -3.85
N MET A 80 0.04 -1.21 -2.77
CA MET A 80 0.12 -2.43 -1.96
C MET A 80 -0.19 -3.69 -2.77
N LYS A 81 -1.17 -3.65 -3.68
CA LYS A 81 -1.50 -4.78 -4.56
C LYS A 81 -0.33 -5.09 -5.48
N ASN A 82 0.22 -4.09 -6.15
CA ASN A 82 1.38 -4.25 -7.03
C ASN A 82 2.59 -4.80 -6.27
N LEU A 83 2.85 -4.31 -5.05
CA LEU A 83 3.93 -4.86 -4.21
C LEU A 83 3.73 -6.35 -3.89
N ARG A 84 2.49 -6.81 -3.68
CA ARG A 84 2.22 -8.24 -3.44
C ARG A 84 2.51 -9.08 -4.68
N GLU A 85 2.17 -8.57 -5.86
CA GLU A 85 2.46 -9.23 -7.14
C GLU A 85 3.97 -9.32 -7.36
N VAL A 86 4.69 -8.21 -7.24
CA VAL A 86 6.17 -8.20 -7.36
C VAL A 86 6.83 -9.16 -6.38
N LYS A 87 6.39 -9.19 -5.12
CA LYS A 87 6.92 -10.15 -4.12
C LYS A 87 6.67 -11.61 -4.53
N ARG A 88 5.52 -11.89 -5.14
CA ARG A 88 5.20 -13.24 -5.62
C ARG A 88 6.15 -13.63 -6.76
N ASP A 89 6.38 -12.72 -7.69
CA ASP A 89 7.26 -12.95 -8.85
C ASP A 89 8.71 -13.13 -8.41
N CYS A 90 9.21 -12.28 -7.49
CA CYS A 90 10.50 -12.47 -6.84
C CYS A 90 10.64 -13.88 -6.24
N ARG A 91 9.62 -14.36 -5.51
CA ARG A 91 9.67 -15.68 -4.88
C ARG A 91 9.68 -16.82 -5.89
N ILE A 92 9.01 -16.66 -7.03
CA ILE A 92 9.00 -17.65 -8.11
C ILE A 92 10.39 -17.74 -8.74
N LEU A 93 10.98 -16.60 -9.09
CA LEU A 93 12.32 -16.54 -9.69
C LEU A 93 13.41 -17.02 -8.75
N GLU A 94 13.33 -16.66 -7.47
CA GLU A 94 14.27 -17.14 -6.45
C GLU A 94 14.25 -18.68 -6.36
N LYS A 95 13.07 -19.30 -6.43
CA LYS A 95 12.96 -20.76 -6.45
C LYS A 95 13.56 -21.36 -7.72
N ALA A 96 13.28 -20.75 -8.88
CA ALA A 96 13.79 -21.22 -10.18
C ALA A 96 15.32 -21.14 -10.26
N LEU A 97 15.93 -20.11 -9.66
CA LEU A 97 17.38 -19.94 -9.57
C LEU A 97 18.03 -20.91 -8.56
N LYS A 98 17.29 -21.38 -7.53
CA LYS A 98 17.79 -22.32 -6.51
C LYS A 98 17.73 -23.80 -6.90
N HIS A 99 16.80 -24.21 -7.77
CA HIS A 99 16.54 -25.62 -8.08
C HIS A 99 17.22 -26.11 -9.38
N LYS A 100 18.29 -25.44 -9.83
CA LYS A 100 19.11 -25.88 -10.97
C LYS A 100 20.57 -25.55 -10.77
#